data_AF-A0A7L0YBU6-F1
#
_entry.id   AF-A0A7L0YBU6-F1
#
_cell.length_a   1.000
_cell.length_b   1.000
_cell.length_c   1.000
_cell.angle_alpha   90.00
_cell.angle_beta   90.00
_cell.angle_gamma   90.00
#
_symmetry.space_group_name_H-M   'P 1'
#
loop_
_entity.id
_entity.type
_entity.pdbx_description
1 polymer ?
#
loop_
_entity_poly.entity_id
_entity_poly.type
_entity_poly.pdbx_seq_one_letter_code
_entity_poly.pdbx_strand_id
1 'polypeptide(L)'
;MVFLPDESRSLPPPPLLNKGSVWLGPAGSWERWGQFLSLPAAGIHRQILLATVGCFVGYHLVKRAEYVHAKVDRELFEYIRHHPRDF
;
A
#
# COMPACT_ATOMS: atom_id res chain seq x y z
N MET A 1 15.64 10.83 -7.12
CA MET A 1 14.95 10.19 -5.97
C MET A 1 14.01 9.14 -6.53
N VAL A 2 14.40 7.86 -6.46
CA VAL A 2 13.65 6.76 -7.08
C VAL A 2 12.61 6.26 -6.08
N PHE A 3 11.34 6.23 -6.49
CA PHE A 3 10.22 5.83 -5.62
C PHE A 3 10.36 4.36 -5.16
N LEU A 4 10.87 3.49 -6.03
CA LEU A 4 11.23 2.09 -5.73
C LEU A 4 12.64 1.79 -6.31
N PRO A 5 13.67 1.58 -5.49
CA PRO A 5 15.00 1.19 -5.97
C PRO A 5 14.95 -0.20 -6.63
N ASP A 6 15.85 -0.49 -7.58
CA ASP A 6 15.83 -1.75 -8.35
C ASP A 6 15.92 -3.01 -7.47
N GLU A 7 16.51 -2.89 -6.29
CA GLU A 7 16.60 -3.97 -5.29
C GLU A 7 15.23 -4.41 -4.78
N SER A 8 14.21 -3.54 -4.82
CA SER A 8 12.82 -3.87 -4.47
C SER A 8 12.16 -4.88 -5.42
N ARG A 9 12.74 -5.14 -6.60
CA ARG A 9 12.28 -6.17 -7.56
C ARG A 9 12.58 -7.59 -7.11
N SER A 10 13.51 -7.77 -6.17
CA SER A 10 13.83 -9.07 -5.57
C SER A 10 12.77 -9.55 -4.57
N LEU A 11 11.92 -8.65 -4.09
CA LEU A 11 10.83 -8.99 -3.18
C LEU A 11 9.62 -9.53 -3.96
N PRO A 12 8.87 -10.50 -3.40
CA PRO A 12 7.65 -10.96 -4.02
C PRO A 12 6.67 -9.78 -4.14
N PRO A 13 6.08 -9.54 -5.32
CA PRO A 13 5.14 -8.43 -5.46
C PRO A 13 3.89 -8.69 -4.62
N PRO A 14 3.31 -7.65 -4.00
CA PRO A 14 2.07 -7.81 -3.24
C PRO A 14 0.95 -8.29 -4.18
N PRO A 15 0.04 -9.18 -3.70
CA PRO A 15 -1.10 -9.61 -4.47
C PRO A 15 -1.99 -8.41 -4.86
N LEU A 16 -2.64 -8.49 -6.02
CA LEU A 16 -3.52 -7.43 -6.53
C LEU A 16 -4.63 -7.06 -5.52
N LEU A 17 -5.14 -8.07 -4.80
CA LEU A 17 -6.04 -7.95 -3.66
C LEU A 17 -5.25 -7.99 -2.36
N ASN A 18 -4.56 -6.89 -2.03
CA ASN A 18 -3.96 -6.70 -0.72
C ASN A 18 -4.92 -5.95 0.22
N LYS A 19 -4.79 -6.16 1.54
CA LYS A 19 -5.66 -5.54 2.55
C LYS A 19 -5.66 -4.01 2.44
N GLY A 20 -4.52 -3.40 2.10
CA GLY A 20 -4.38 -1.94 1.96
C GLY A 20 -5.14 -1.35 0.77
N SER A 21 -5.17 -2.05 -0.36
CA SER A 21 -5.86 -1.66 -1.60
C SER A 21 -7.37 -1.85 -1.45
N VAL A 22 -7.79 -2.92 -0.77
CA VAL A 22 -9.20 -3.13 -0.40
C VAL A 22 -9.70 -2.06 0.56
N TRP A 23 -8.87 -1.68 1.55
CA TRP A 23 -9.23 -0.68 2.56
C TRP A 23 -9.21 0.76 1.99
N LEU A 24 -8.19 1.12 1.20
CA LEU A 24 -8.07 2.44 0.58
C LEU A 24 -8.91 2.64 -0.69
N GLY A 25 -9.39 1.55 -1.29
CA GLY A 25 -10.26 1.57 -2.47
C GLY A 25 -11.75 1.67 -2.10
N PRO A 26 -12.59 0.65 -2.36
CA PRO A 26 -14.05 0.76 -2.20
C PRO A 26 -14.52 0.80 -0.73
N ALA A 27 -13.86 0.06 0.16
CA ALA A 27 -14.38 -0.18 1.52
C ALA A 27 -14.22 1.03 2.45
N GLY A 28 -13.13 1.79 2.33
CA GLY A 28 -12.86 2.93 3.21
C GLY A 28 -13.70 4.18 2.93
N SER A 29 -14.40 4.25 1.79
CA SER A 29 -15.12 5.46 1.41
C SER A 29 -16.58 5.31 0.99
N TRP A 30 -17.12 4.10 0.89
CA TRP A 30 -18.50 3.89 0.43
C TRP A 30 -19.52 4.75 1.22
N GLU A 31 -19.31 4.90 2.53
CA GLU A 31 -20.22 5.67 3.40
C GLU A 31 -20.04 7.19 3.29
N ARG A 32 -18.81 7.68 3.06
CA ARG A 32 -18.48 9.11 3.09
C ARG A 32 -18.75 9.83 1.76
N TRP A 33 -18.65 9.15 0.62
CA TRP A 33 -18.90 9.77 -0.69
C TRP A 33 -20.40 10.05 -0.95
N GLY A 34 -21.31 9.21 -0.43
CA GLY A 34 -22.75 9.39 -0.59
C GLY A 34 -23.30 10.63 0.12
N GLN A 35 -22.69 11.00 1.25
CA GLN A 35 -23.08 12.19 2.03
C GLN A 35 -22.44 13.48 1.53
N PHE A 36 -21.23 13.44 0.97
CA PHE A 36 -20.51 14.66 0.54
C PHE A 36 -21.12 15.36 -0.68
N LEU A 37 -21.84 14.62 -1.54
CA LEU A 37 -22.35 15.14 -2.80
C LEU A 37 -23.86 15.32 -2.87
N SER A 38 -24.65 14.87 -1.89
CA SER A 38 -26.12 15.03 -1.87
C SER A 38 -26.81 14.83 -3.24
N LEU A 39 -26.35 13.88 -4.06
CA LEU A 39 -26.85 13.64 -5.41
C LEU A 39 -27.28 12.17 -5.58
N PRO A 40 -28.54 11.91 -5.94
CA PRO A 40 -29.02 10.56 -6.21
C PRO A 40 -28.42 10.05 -7.52
N ALA A 41 -27.84 8.85 -7.48
CA ALA A 41 -27.52 7.95 -8.60
C ALA A 41 -26.61 8.44 -9.77
N ALA A 42 -26.25 9.72 -9.90
CA ALA A 42 -25.51 10.25 -11.06
C ALA A 42 -23.97 10.12 -10.99
N GLY A 43 -23.43 9.49 -9.95
CA GLY A 43 -22.00 9.53 -9.63
C GLY A 43 -21.21 8.23 -9.83
N ILE A 44 -21.81 7.16 -10.37
CA ILE A 44 -21.19 5.82 -10.42
C ILE A 44 -19.84 5.84 -11.14
N HIS A 45 -19.73 6.56 -12.25
CA HIS A 45 -18.46 6.70 -12.96
C HIS A 45 -17.38 7.36 -12.10
N ARG A 46 -17.73 8.42 -11.36
CA ARG A 46 -16.80 9.12 -10.46
C ARG A 46 -16.43 8.27 -9.25
N GLN A 47 -17.37 7.48 -8.73
CA GLN A 47 -17.11 6.53 -7.63
C GLN A 47 -16.16 5.42 -8.07
N ILE A 48 -16.34 4.87 -9.27
CA ILE A 48 -15.43 3.85 -9.86
C ILE A 48 -14.05 4.47 -10.07
N LEU A 49 -13.94 5.69 -10.63
CA LEU A 49 -12.66 6.37 -10.80
C LEU A 49 -11.94 6.61 -9.47
N LEU A 50 -12.66 7.03 -8.42
CA LEU A 50 -12.06 7.24 -7.10
C LEU A 50 -11.61 5.93 -6.47
N ALA A 51 -12.40 4.86 -6.63
CA ALA A 51 -12.04 3.53 -6.14
C ALA A 51 -10.81 2.97 -6.86
N THR A 52 -10.70 3.14 -8.19
CA THR A 52 -9.53 2.65 -8.94
C THR A 52 -8.27 3.42 -8.61
N VAL A 53 -8.35 4.75 -8.44
CA VAL A 53 -7.22 5.57 -7.99
C VAL A 53 -6.82 5.20 -6.55
N GLY A 54 -7.78 4.99 -5.65
CA GLY A 54 -7.52 4.53 -4.27
C GLY A 54 -6.84 3.16 -4.22
N CYS A 55 -7.31 2.19 -5.02
CA CYS A 55 -6.67 0.89 -5.18
C CYS A 55 -5.24 1.02 -5.73
N PHE A 56 -5.02 1.87 -6.74
CA PHE A 56 -3.71 2.07 -7.34
C PHE A 56 -2.71 2.66 -6.35
N VAL A 57 -3.12 3.72 -5.65
CA VAL A 57 -2.29 4.35 -4.60
C VAL A 57 -2.03 3.38 -3.46
N GLY A 58 -3.05 2.65 -3.00
CA GLY A 58 -2.93 1.63 -1.96
C GLY A 58 -1.95 0.52 -2.32
N TYR A 59 -1.98 0.03 -3.57
CA TYR A 59 -1.03 -0.96 -4.07
C TYR A 59 0.42 -0.46 -3.98
N HIS A 60 0.68 0.77 -4.44
CA HIS A 60 2.02 1.35 -4.39
C HIS A 60 2.51 1.64 -2.98
N LEU A 61 1.62 2.05 -2.07
CA LEU A 61 1.95 2.26 -0.66
C LEU A 61 2.30 0.96 0.05
N VAL A 62 1.51 -0.10 -0.14
CA VAL A 62 1.81 -1.43 0.43
C VAL A 62 3.15 -1.95 -0.08
N LYS A 63 3.41 -1.83 -1.40
CA LYS A 63 4.68 -2.23 -1.99
C LYS A 63 5.87 -1.48 -1.37
N ARG A 64 5.70 -0.19 -1.07
CA ARG A 64 6.73 0.61 -0.40
C ARG A 64 6.90 0.20 1.06
N ALA A 65 5.82 -0.08 1.78
CA ALA A 65 5.86 -0.51 3.17
C ALA A 65 6.58 -1.86 3.31
N GLU A 66 6.26 -2.85 2.47
CA GLU A 66 6.93 -4.15 2.44
C GLU A 66 8.43 -4.00 2.18
N TYR A 67 8.83 -3.13 1.24
CA TYR A 67 10.24 -2.83 0.99
C TYR A 67 10.96 -2.24 2.20
N VAL A 68 10.33 -1.27 2.89
CA VAL A 68 10.91 -0.63 4.07
C VAL A 68 11.09 -1.64 5.20
N HIS A 69 10.07 -2.47 5.47
CA HIS A 69 10.17 -3.51 6.49
C HIS A 69 11.25 -4.55 6.16
N ALA A 70 11.31 -5.04 4.92
CA ALA A 70 12.34 -5.98 4.49
C ALA A 70 13.77 -5.41 4.61
N LYS A 71 13.94 -4.10 4.34
CA LYS A 71 15.23 -3.42 4.51
C LYS A 71 15.64 -3.36 5.98
N VAL A 72 14.72 -2.97 6.86
CA VAL A 72 14.98 -2.88 8.31
C VAL A 72 15.35 -4.26 8.88
N ASP A 73 14.62 -5.30 8.50
CA ASP A 73 14.91 -6.67 8.95
C ASP A 73 16.30 -7.13 8.48
N ARG A 74 16.68 -6.82 7.23
CA ARG A 74 18.02 -7.13 6.71
C ARG A 74 19.12 -6.43 7.52
N GLU A 75 18.98 -5.13 7.76
CA GLU A 75 19.95 -4.36 8.56
C GLU A 75 20.04 -4.88 10.00
N LEU A 76 18.91 -5.28 10.61
CA LEU A 76 18.88 -5.88 11.94
C LEU A 76 19.61 -7.23 11.98
N PHE A 77 19.38 -8.11 11.00
CA PHE A 77 20.08 -9.40 10.95
C PHE A 77 21.59 -9.25 10.71
N GLU A 78 21.99 -8.28 9.88
CA GLU A 78 23.41 -7.94 9.69
C GLU A 78 24.02 -7.44 11.02
N TYR A 79 23.31 -6.57 11.75
CA TYR A 79 23.77 -6.07 13.06
C TYR A 79 23.95 -7.19 14.10
N ILE A 80 22.96 -8.09 14.24
CA ILE A 80 23.02 -9.24 15.15
C ILE A 80 24.20 -10.15 14.80
N ARG A 81 24.43 -10.40 13.50
CA ARG A 81 25.56 -11.22 13.04
C ARG A 81 26.92 -10.61 13.43
N HIS A 82 27.04 -9.28 13.43
CA HIS A 82 28.28 -8.60 13.80
C HIS A 82 28.52 -8.51 15.31
N HIS A 83 27.46 -8.57 16.14
CA HIS A 83 27.55 -8.44 17.60
C HIS A 83 26.98 -9.67 18.33
N PRO A 84 27.58 -10.87 18.19
CA PRO A 84 27.08 -12.09 18.82
C PRO A 84 27.26 -12.13 20.35
N ARG A 85 27.86 -11.10 20.97
CA ARG A 85 27.98 -10.97 22.44
C ARG A 85 26.94 -10.06 23.07
N ASP A 86 26.31 -9.19 22.29
CA ASP A 86 25.36 -8.18 22.79
C ASP A 86 23.89 -8.66 22.67
N PHE A 87 23.66 -9.82 22.06
CA PHE A 87 22.38 -10.52 21.91
C PHE A 87 22.50 -11.97 22.37
#